data_AF-A0A958L3L5-F1
#
_entry.id   AF-A0A958L3L5-F1
#
_cell.length_a   1.000
_cell.length_b   1.000
_cell.length_c   1.000
_cell.angle_alpha   90.00
_cell.angle_beta   90.00
_cell.angle_gamma   90.00
#
_symmetry.space_group_name_H-M   'P 1'
#
loop_
_entity.id
_entity.type
_entity.pdbx_description
1 polymer ?
#
loop_
_entity_poly.entity_id
_entity_poly.type
_entity_poly.pdbx_seq_one_letter_code
_entity_poly.pdbx_strand_id
1 'polypeptide(L)'
;MSKHYKRVNVLIRPDQYDRVVEMDLSLSGLVRDLLDDRMSDTKIVLSVSKKTKEFYDMVVSNFGADDLEIEEYIAEALDNFLLDKKKEIEKLRDTLSAQVKGVRGKSR
;
A
#
# COMPACT_ATOMS: atom_id res chain seq x y z
N MET A 1 -18.05 -10.26 26.13
CA MET A 1 -16.76 -10.43 26.83
C MET A 1 -16.26 -9.06 27.28
N SER A 2 -15.85 -8.89 28.54
CA SER A 2 -15.34 -7.61 29.05
C SER A 2 -14.05 -7.23 28.30
N LYS A 3 -14.09 -6.17 27.49
CA LYS A 3 -12.89 -5.65 26.81
C LYS A 3 -11.99 -5.00 27.87
N HIS A 4 -10.93 -5.69 28.27
CA HIS A 4 -9.90 -5.15 29.16
C HIS A 4 -8.99 -4.22 28.36
N TYR A 5 -9.29 -2.91 28.38
CA TYR A 5 -8.41 -1.91 27.77
C TYR A 5 -7.14 -1.69 28.61
N LYS A 6 -6.00 -1.49 27.94
CA LYS A 6 -4.74 -1.07 28.56
C LYS A 6 -4.61 0.45 28.43
N ARG A 7 -4.15 1.12 29.49
CA ARG A 7 -3.92 2.57 29.49
C ARG A 7 -2.53 2.88 28.92
N VAL A 8 -2.47 3.80 27.97
CA VAL A 8 -1.23 4.33 27.38
C VAL A 8 -1.19 5.84 27.63
N ASN A 9 -0.03 6.36 28.02
CA ASN A 9 0.19 7.79 28.17
C ASN A 9 1.01 8.28 26.98
N VAL A 10 0.56 9.33 26.31
CA VAL A 10 1.24 9.93 25.16
C VAL A 10 1.43 11.41 25.43
N LEU A 11 2.66 11.89 25.22
CA LEU A 11 2.96 13.32 25.25
C LEU A 11 2.81 13.85 23.83
N ILE A 12 1.94 14.84 23.66
CA ILE A 12 1.76 15.55 22.40
C ILE A 12 2.06 17.02 22.61
N ARG A 13 2.49 17.70 21.54
CA ARG A 13 2.74 19.14 21.62
C ARG A 13 1.41 19.91 21.61
N PRO A 14 1.37 21.10 22.25
CA PRO A 14 0.16 21.94 22.25
C PRO A 14 -0.35 22.27 20.85
N ASP A 15 0.53 22.58 19.90
CA ASP A 15 0.15 22.88 18.50
C ASP A 15 -0.58 21.73 17.80
N GLN A 16 -0.27 20.49 18.19
CA GLN A 16 -0.91 19.30 17.63
C GLN A 16 -2.26 19.04 18.30
N TYR A 17 -2.37 19.30 19.60
CA TYR A 17 -3.62 19.21 20.33
C TYR A 17 -4.64 20.20 19.77
N ASP A 18 -4.24 21.47 19.65
CA ASP A 18 -5.10 22.56 19.22
C ASP A 18 -5.67 22.30 17.83
N ARG A 19 -4.84 21.81 16.90
CA ARG A 19 -5.29 21.42 15.55
C ARG A 19 -6.34 20.30 15.55
N VAL A 20 -6.18 19.29 16.42
CA VAL A 20 -7.18 18.19 16.51
C VAL A 20 -8.50 18.71 17.06
N VAL A 21 -8.45 19.64 18.03
CA VAL A 21 -9.63 20.29 18.58
C VAL A 21 -10.31 21.22 17.57
N GLU A 22 -9.55 21.99 16.79
CA GLU A 22 -10.07 22.84 15.70
C GLU A 22 -10.80 22.02 14.62
N MET A 23 -10.41 20.75 14.45
CA MET A 23 -11.06 19.81 13.53
C MET A 23 -12.31 19.13 14.15
N ASP A 24 -12.71 19.53 15.36
CA ASP A 24 -13.82 18.94 16.14
C ASP A 24 -13.64 17.43 16.40
N LEU A 25 -12.37 16.99 16.54
CA LEU A 25 -12.02 15.59 16.74
C LEU A 25 -11.65 15.30 18.20
N SER A 26 -12.04 14.12 18.68
CA SER A 26 -11.51 13.59 19.94
C SER A 26 -10.09 13.07 19.70
N LEU A 27 -9.08 13.65 20.35
CA LEU A 27 -7.70 13.18 20.28
C LEU A 27 -7.59 11.69 20.63
N SER A 28 -8.27 11.25 21.69
CA SER A 28 -8.23 9.84 22.11
C SER A 28 -8.91 8.90 21.11
N GLY A 29 -9.91 9.39 20.37
CA GLY A 29 -10.54 8.68 19.25
C GLY A 29 -9.57 8.59 18.09
N LEU A 30 -9.06 9.74 17.62
CA LEU A 30 -8.10 9.82 16.53
C LEU A 30 -6.86 8.93 16.77
N VAL A 31 -6.26 8.97 17.96
CA VAL A 31 -5.10 8.12 18.29
C VAL A 31 -5.48 6.64 18.28
N ARG A 32 -6.69 6.28 18.75
CA ARG A 32 -7.15 4.89 18.70
C ARG A 32 -7.38 4.45 17.27
N ASP A 33 -8.08 5.24 16.47
CA ASP A 33 -8.38 4.91 15.08
C ASP A 33 -7.10 4.77 14.27
N LEU A 34 -6.13 5.68 14.46
CA LEU A 34 -4.81 5.58 13.83
C LEU A 34 -4.02 4.35 14.29
N LEU A 35 -4.14 3.94 15.57
CA LEU A 35 -3.49 2.74 16.08
C LEU A 35 -4.15 1.48 15.53
N ASP A 36 -5.49 1.41 15.53
CA ASP A 36 -6.26 0.29 15.00
C ASP A 36 -6.00 0.14 13.50
N ASP A 37 -5.99 1.24 12.76
CA ASP A 37 -5.56 1.30 11.37
C ASP A 37 -4.13 0.79 11.19
N ARG A 38 -3.18 1.33 11.96
CA ARG A 38 -1.76 1.00 11.81
C ARG A 38 -1.44 -0.44 12.15
N MET A 39 -2.20 -1.02 13.07
CA MET A 39 -2.04 -2.39 13.57
C MET A 39 -3.05 -3.36 12.96
N SER A 40 -3.87 -2.91 12.00
CA SER A 40 -4.74 -3.79 11.24
C SER A 40 -3.87 -4.75 10.43
N ASP A 41 -4.10 -6.05 10.62
CA ASP A 41 -3.40 -7.12 9.92
C ASP A 41 -3.59 -7.08 8.40
N THR A 42 -4.57 -6.30 7.92
CA THR A 42 -4.94 -6.19 6.50
C THR A 42 -4.86 -4.77 5.95
N LYS A 43 -4.11 -3.85 6.58
CA LYS A 43 -3.90 -2.49 6.04
C LYS A 43 -2.67 -2.40 5.15
N ILE A 44 -2.88 -1.97 3.90
CA ILE A 44 -1.81 -1.57 2.98
C ILE A 44 -1.82 -0.04 2.86
N VAL A 45 -0.68 0.61 3.10
CA VAL A 45 -0.50 2.06 2.87
C VAL A 45 0.38 2.26 1.64
N LEU A 46 -0.20 2.80 0.57
CA LEU A 46 0.51 3.10 -0.67
C LEU A 46 0.77 4.60 -0.79
N SER A 47 2.05 4.99 -0.91
CA SER A 47 2.41 6.34 -1.33
C SER A 47 2.30 6.43 -2.85
N VAL A 48 1.30 7.15 -3.35
CA VAL A 48 1.02 7.27 -4.78
C VAL A 48 1.22 8.68 -5.30
N SER A 49 1.31 8.83 -6.62
CA SER A 49 1.38 10.16 -7.24
C SER A 49 0.06 10.93 -7.06
N LYS A 50 0.11 12.26 -7.15
CA LYS A 50 -1.10 13.12 -7.11
C LYS A 50 -2.14 12.70 -8.14
N LYS A 51 -1.69 12.39 -9.37
CA LYS A 51 -2.53 11.92 -10.47
C LYS A 51 -3.26 10.62 -10.12
N THR A 52 -2.57 9.67 -9.48
CA THR A 52 -3.15 8.39 -9.05
C THR A 52 -4.22 8.61 -7.98
N LYS A 53 -3.96 9.52 -7.03
CA LYS A 53 -4.95 9.90 -6.01
C LYS A 53 -6.20 10.50 -6.65
N GLU A 54 -6.06 11.42 -7.59
CA GLU A 54 -7.19 12.05 -8.29
C GLU A 54 -8.07 11.02 -9.02
N PHE A 55 -7.48 9.97 -9.60
CA PHE A 55 -8.25 8.88 -10.21
C PHE A 55 -9.01 8.07 -9.17
N TYR A 56 -8.38 7.70 -8.06
CA TYR A 56 -9.05 6.98 -6.98
C TYR A 56 -10.24 7.80 -6.44
N ASP A 57 -10.02 9.09 -6.14
CA ASP A 57 -11.07 10.00 -5.65
C ASP A 57 -12.23 10.10 -6.65
N MET A 58 -11.94 10.15 -7.95
CA MET A 58 -12.96 10.17 -9.02
C MET A 58 -13.76 8.87 -9.08
N VAL A 59 -13.10 7.71 -8.96
CA VAL A 59 -13.78 6.40 -9.01
C VAL A 59 -14.72 6.24 -7.83
N VAL A 60 -14.23 6.51 -6.61
CA VAL A 60 -15.03 6.41 -5.38
C VAL A 60 -16.18 7.42 -5.39
N SER A 61 -15.93 8.68 -5.77
CA SER A 61 -16.95 9.73 -5.70
C SER A 61 -18.06 9.61 -6.74
N ASN A 62 -17.76 9.11 -7.95
CA ASN A 62 -18.74 9.07 -9.04
C ASN A 62 -19.49 7.73 -9.12
N PHE A 63 -18.86 6.62 -8.73
CA PHE A 63 -19.45 5.30 -8.86
C PHE A 63 -19.91 4.72 -7.53
N GLY A 64 -19.63 5.40 -6.40
CA GLY A 64 -19.97 4.90 -5.08
C GLY A 64 -19.25 3.59 -4.75
N ALA A 65 -18.16 3.29 -5.46
CA ALA A 65 -17.39 2.09 -5.27
C ALA A 65 -16.84 2.07 -3.84
N ASP A 66 -17.07 0.96 -3.15
CA ASP A 66 -16.47 0.74 -1.83
C ASP A 66 -15.06 0.17 -1.97
N ASP A 67 -14.33 0.14 -0.85
CA ASP A 67 -12.95 -0.35 -0.85
C ASP A 67 -12.84 -1.84 -1.22
N LEU A 68 -13.91 -2.64 -1.07
CA LEU A 68 -13.93 -4.06 -1.44
C LEU A 68 -14.04 -4.25 -2.96
N GLU A 69 -14.83 -3.43 -3.63
CA GLU A 69 -14.91 -3.44 -5.09
C GLU A 69 -13.56 -3.04 -5.72
N ILE A 70 -12.86 -2.08 -5.11
CA ILE A 70 -11.53 -1.65 -5.57
C ILE A 70 -10.46 -2.71 -5.28
N GLU A 71 -10.61 -3.49 -4.21
CA GLU A 71 -9.68 -4.56 -3.82
C GLU A 71 -9.47 -5.58 -4.94
N GLU A 72 -10.54 -6.01 -5.61
CA GLU A 72 -10.46 -6.99 -6.71
C GLU A 72 -9.57 -6.48 -7.85
N TYR A 73 -9.73 -5.21 -8.23
CA TYR A 73 -8.90 -4.59 -9.28
C TYR A 73 -7.44 -4.41 -8.84
N ILE A 74 -7.19 -4.11 -7.56
CA ILE A 74 -5.83 -4.03 -7.01
C ILE A 74 -5.18 -5.42 -7.05
N ALA A 75 -5.88 -6.48 -6.65
CA ALA A 75 -5.38 -7.85 -6.68
C ALA A 75 -5.02 -8.30 -8.10
N GLU A 76 -5.89 -8.03 -9.08
CA GLU A 76 -5.63 -8.35 -10.49
C GLU A 76 -4.42 -7.57 -11.04
N ALA A 77 -4.30 -6.27 -10.71
CA ALA A 77 -3.17 -5.46 -11.13
C ALA A 77 -1.84 -5.99 -10.55
N LEU A 78 -1.85 -6.47 -9.31
CA LEU A 78 -0.68 -7.08 -8.67
C LEU A 78 -0.29 -8.41 -9.32
N ASP A 79 -1.25 -9.27 -9.67
CA ASP A 79 -0.96 -10.54 -10.35
C ASP A 79 -0.35 -10.30 -11.74
N ASN A 80 -0.93 -9.37 -12.51
CA ASN A 80 -0.39 -8.95 -13.80
C ASN A 80 1.03 -8.39 -13.68
N PHE A 81 1.30 -7.58 -12.65
CA PHE A 81 2.64 -7.06 -12.38
C PHE A 81 3.64 -8.20 -12.08
N LEU A 82 3.24 -9.21 -11.31
CA LEU A 82 4.08 -10.39 -11.04
C LEU A 82 4.37 -11.19 -12.31
N LEU A 83 3.37 -11.39 -13.16
CA LEU A 83 3.52 -12.09 -14.45
C LEU A 83 4.52 -11.39 -15.36
N ASP A 84 4.48 -10.05 -15.42
CA ASP A 84 5.40 -9.29 -16.24
C ASP A 84 6.83 -9.33 -15.70
N LYS A 85 7.00 -9.26 -14.38
CA LYS A 85 8.32 -9.45 -13.75
C LYS A 85 8.88 -10.84 -14.01
N LYS A 86 8.04 -11.88 -14.00
CA LYS A 86 8.46 -13.24 -14.36
C LYS A 86 8.97 -13.31 -15.81
N LYS A 87 8.25 -12.71 -16.77
CA LYS A 87 8.69 -12.65 -18.18
C LYS A 87 10.01 -11.90 -18.34
N GLU A 88 10.22 -10.81 -17.61
CA GLU A 88 11.50 -10.08 -17.62
C GLU A 88 12.64 -10.95 -17.11
N ILE A 89 12.44 -11.69 -16.01
CA ILE A 89 13.44 -12.62 -15.46
C ILE A 89 13.76 -13.74 -16.45
N GLU A 90 12.75 -14.32 -17.10
CA GLU A 90 12.94 -15.36 -18.12
C GLU A 90 13.73 -14.84 -19.32
N LYS A 91 13.40 -13.66 -19.83
CA LYS A 91 14.16 -12.99 -20.90
C LYS A 91 15.63 -12.73 -20.52
N LEU A 92 15.87 -12.29 -19.28
CA LEU A 92 17.22 -12.08 -18.77
C LEU A 92 18.00 -13.41 -18.71
N ARG A 93 17.35 -14.49 -18.23
CA ARG A 93 17.94 -15.83 -18.19
C ARG A 93 18.30 -16.36 -19.57
N ASP A 94 17.41 -16.17 -20.54
CA ASP A 94 17.62 -16.62 -21.92
C ASP A 94 18.76 -15.85 -22.58
N THR A 95 18.82 -14.53 -22.36
CA THR A 95 19.93 -13.67 -22.83
C THR A 95 21.27 -14.09 -22.23
N LEU A 96 21.32 -14.35 -20.93
CA LEU A 96 22.51 -14.86 -20.23
C LEU A 96 22.92 -16.24 -20.76
N SER A 97 21.97 -17.14 -20.99
CA SER A 97 22.25 -18.48 -21.52
C SER A 97 22.80 -18.43 -22.96
N ALA A 98 22.32 -17.49 -23.78
CA ALA A 98 22.79 -17.26 -25.14
C ALA A 98 24.22 -16.69 -25.15
N GLN A 99 24.53 -15.77 -24.23
CA GLN A 99 25.89 -15.25 -24.05
C GLN A 99 26.87 -16.34 -23.58
N VAL A 100 26.47 -17.19 -22.62
CA VAL A 100 27.30 -18.32 -22.16
C VAL A 100 27.57 -19.35 -23.26
N LYS A 101 26.61 -19.59 -24.17
CA LYS A 101 26.82 -20.46 -25.35
C LYS A 101 27.72 -19.82 -26.41
N GLY A 102 27.65 -18.51 -26.60
CA GLY A 102 28.50 -17.77 -27.54
C GLY A 102 29.99 -17.77 -27.17
N VAL A 103 30.33 -17.83 -25.89
CA VAL A 103 31.74 -17.89 -25.41
C VAL A 103 32.37 -19.27 -25.64
N ARG A 104 31.58 -20.36 -25.57
CA ARG A 104 32.08 -21.73 -25.82
C ARG A 104 32.32 -22.07 -27.29
N GLY A 105 31.84 -21.24 -28.23
CA GLY A 105 32.01 -21.46 -29.67
C GLY A 105 33.25 -20.80 -30.31
N LYS A 106 34.02 -19.98 -29.56
CA LYS A 106 35.17 -19.21 -30.09
C LYS A 106 36.55 -19.73 -29.68
N SER A 107 36.64 -20.88 -29.02
CA SER A 107 37.90 -21.60 -28.79
C SER A 107 38.01 -22.81 -29.71
N ARG A 108 38.23 -22.58 -31.00
CA ARG A 108 38.87 -23.54 -31.90
C ARG A 108 39.68 -22.77 -32.94
#